data_AF-A0A0F9N9T9-F1
#
_entry.id   AF-A0A0F9N9T9-F1
#
_cell.length_a   1.000
_cell.length_b   1.000
_cell.length_c   1.000
_cell.angle_alpha   90.00
_cell.angle_beta   90.00
_cell.angle_gamma   90.00
#
_symmetry.space_group_name_H-M   'P 1'
#
loop_
_entity.id
_entity.type
_entity.pdbx_description
1 polymer ?
#
loop_
_entity_poly.entity_id
_entity_poly.type
_entity_poly.pdbx_seq_one_letter_code
_entity_poly.pdbx_strand_id
1 'polypeptide(L)' 'MESWNSGLPASKYIVAHYKKCGLCRGHDRLISSGELYPHEKLVVFARHIRKVQASIKQAVEDDEVRQCEKS' A
#
# COMPACT_ATOMS: atom_id res chain seq x y z
N MET A 1 -10.28 -15.58 -2.98
CA MET A 1 -9.26 -14.51 -2.99
C MET A 1 -10.00 -13.19 -3.04
N GLU A 2 -10.07 -12.49 -1.92
CA GLU A 2 -10.81 -11.22 -1.85
C GLU A 2 -10.20 -10.21 -2.81
N SER A 3 -11.09 -9.61 -3.61
CA SER A 3 -10.77 -8.70 -4.68
C SER A 3 -10.26 -7.39 -4.09
N TRP A 4 -8.96 -7.12 -4.22
CA TRP A 4 -8.35 -5.80 -3.94
C TRP A 4 -8.79 -4.71 -4.93
N ASN A 5 -9.93 -4.91 -5.59
CA ASN A 5 -10.50 -4.06 -6.61
C ASN A 5 -11.59 -3.19 -5.97
N SER A 6 -11.20 -2.30 -5.07
CA SER A 6 -12.08 -1.34 -4.39
C SER A 6 -12.55 -0.18 -5.29
N GLY A 7 -12.48 -0.34 -6.62
CA GLY A 7 -12.89 0.69 -7.59
C GLY A 7 -12.02 1.96 -7.59
N LEU A 8 -10.99 2.04 -6.76
CA LEU A 8 -10.08 3.18 -6.71
C LEU A 8 -9.03 3.10 -7.83
N PRO A 9 -8.81 4.16 -8.62
CA PRO A 9 -7.71 4.23 -9.60
C PRO A 9 -6.31 4.02 -8.97
N ALA A 10 -6.23 4.14 -7.64
CA ALA A 10 -5.05 3.91 -6.82
C ALA A 10 -4.65 2.42 -6.61
N SER A 11 -5.55 1.46 -6.87
CA SER A 11 -5.33 0.05 -6.54
C SER A 11 -4.09 -0.56 -7.22
N LYS A 12 -3.84 -0.21 -8.49
CA LYS A 12 -2.66 -0.65 -9.24
C LYS A 12 -1.34 -0.11 -8.65
N TYR A 13 -1.33 1.08 -8.07
CA TYR A 13 -0.14 1.69 -7.48
C TYR A 13 0.16 1.10 -6.10
N ILE A 14 -0.88 0.76 -5.33
CA ILE A 14 -0.74 0.02 -4.06
C ILE A 14 -0.13 -1.36 -4.33
N VAL A 15 -0.63 -2.09 -5.33
CA VAL A 15 -0.09 -3.39 -5.73
C VAL A 15 1.36 -3.27 -6.22
N ALA A 16 1.67 -2.24 -7.01
CA ALA A 16 3.04 -1.98 -7.45
C ALA A 16 4.00 -1.72 -6.28
N HIS A 17 3.56 -0.95 -5.28
CA HIS A 17 4.33 -0.71 -4.05
C HIS A 17 4.61 -2.02 -3.30
N TYR A 18 3.60 -2.87 -3.10
CA TYR A 18 3.76 -4.15 -2.42
C TYR A 18 4.84 -5.03 -3.06
N LYS A 19 4.91 -5.05 -4.40
CA LYS A 19 5.90 -5.84 -5.15
C LYS A 19 7.34 -5.34 -5.01
N LYS A 20 7.55 -4.04 -4.80
CA LYS A 20 8.89 -3.41 -4.83
C LYS A 20 9.42 -3.06 -3.44
N CYS A 21 8.54 -2.73 -2.50
CA CYS A 21 8.92 -2.30 -1.16
C CYS A 21 9.63 -3.40 -0.38
N GLY A 22 10.78 -3.07 0.22
CA GLY A 22 11.54 -4.00 1.07
C GLY A 22 10.78 -4.42 2.32
N LEU A 23 10.02 -3.51 2.94
CA LEU A 23 9.20 -3.81 4.12
C LEU A 23 8.05 -4.78 3.78
N CYS A 24 7.36 -4.55 2.65
CA CYS A 24 6.30 -5.46 2.20
C CYS A 24 6.84 -6.86 1.87
N ARG A 25 7.97 -6.95 1.16
CA ARG A 25 8.61 -8.25 0.87
C ARG A 25 9.14 -8.94 2.12
N GLY A 26 9.67 -8.18 3.07
CA GLY A 26 10.12 -8.72 4.37
C GLY A 26 8.95 -9.27 5.19
N HIS A 27 7.82 -8.56 5.19
CA HIS A 27 6.59 -9.01 5.83
C HIS A 27 6.06 -10.31 5.21
N ASP A 28 5.99 -10.37 3.88
CA ASP A 28 5.53 -11.55 3.14
C ASP A 28 6.41 -12.79 3.41
N ARG A 29 7.74 -12.61 3.47
CA ARG A 29 8.68 -13.67 3.87
C ARG A 29 8.46 -14.15 5.30
N LEU A 30 8.19 -13.23 6.24
CA LEU A 30 7.97 -13.59 7.65
C LEU A 30 6.65 -14.33 7.86
N ILE A 31 5.60 -13.99 7.10
CA ILE A 31 4.36 -14.77 7.10
C ILE A 31 4.61 -16.15 6.49
N SER A 32 5.33 -16.19 5.37
CA SER A 32 5.60 -17.43 4.64
C SER A 32 6.52 -18.40 5.40
N SER A 33 7.39 -17.91 6.28
CA SER A 33 8.26 -18.75 7.10
C SER A 33 7.51 -19.54 8.18
N GLY A 34 6.26 -19.17 8.48
CA GLY A 34 5.47 -19.80 9.54
C GLY A 34 5.99 -19.53 10.95
N GLU A 35 6.98 -18.63 11.09
CA GLU A 35 7.48 -18.21 12.40
C GLU A 35 6.39 -17.42 13.15
N LEU A 36 6.44 -17.48 14.48
CA LEU A 36 5.53 -16.69 15.32
C LEU A 36 5.72 -15.20 15.00
N TYR A 37 4.72 -14.61 14.36
CA TYR A 37 4.76 -13.24 13.90
C TYR A 37 4.62 -12.28 15.10
N PRO A 38 5.67 -11.52 15.48
CA PRO A 38 5.60 -10.66 16.66
C PRO A 38 4.58 -9.54 16.48
N HIS A 39 3.79 -9.26 17.51
CA HIS A 39 2.78 -8.18 17.47
C HIS A 39 3.39 -6.82 17.09
N GLU A 40 4.59 -6.51 17.58
CA GLU A 40 5.31 -5.28 17.26
C GLU A 40 5.58 -5.13 15.76
N LYS A 41 5.97 -6.22 15.08
CA LYS A 41 6.17 -6.22 13.63
C LYS A 41 4.85 -6.01 12.89
N LEU A 42 3.71 -6.36 13.48
CA LEU A 42 2.40 -6.24 12.85
C LEU A 42 1.97 -4.77 12.90
N VAL A 43 2.17 -4.13 14.05
CA VAL A 43 1.94 -2.70 14.22
C VAL A 43 2.79 -1.88 13.26
N VAL A 44 4.08 -2.21 13.11
CA VAL A 44 4.98 -1.55 12.15
C VAL A 44 4.48 -1.71 10.71
N PHE A 45 4.10 -2.93 10.31
CA PHE A 45 3.57 -3.20 8.98
C PHE A 45 2.24 -2.45 8.73
N ALA A 46 1.29 -2.52 9.66
CA ALA A 46 0.02 -1.83 9.54
C ALA A 46 0.17 -0.30 9.44
N ARG A 47 1.13 0.28 10.17
CA ARG A 47 1.47 1.71 10.05
C ARG A 47 2.06 2.04 8.68
N HIS A 48 2.92 1.17 8.15
CA HIS A 48 3.49 1.33 6.82
C HIS A 48 2.41 1.35 5.73
N ILE A 49 1.49 0.37 5.75
CA ILE A 49 0.40 0.27 4.77
C ILE A 49 -0.50 1.51 4.80
N ARG A 50 -0.90 1.96 6.01
CA ARG A 50 -1.70 3.18 6.17
C ARG A 50 -1.00 4.41 5.57
N LYS A 51 0.29 4.57 5.81
CA LYS A 51 1.07 5.69 5.25
C LYS A 51 1.11 5.63 3.72
N VAL A 52 1.37 4.46 3.15
CA VAL A 52 1.45 4.26 1.69
C VAL A 52 0.10 4.57 1.03
N GLN A 53 -0.99 4.06 1.59
CA GLN A 53 -2.34 4.34 1.09
C GLN A 53 -2.67 5.84 1.12
N ALA A 54 -2.35 6.53 2.22
CA ALA A 54 -2.54 7.97 2.34
C ALA A 54 -1.71 8.75 1.30
N SER A 55 -0.42 8.41 1.13
CA SER A 55 0.44 9.07 0.15
C SER A 55 -0.03 8.86 -1.29
N ILE A 56 -0.48 7.66 -1.65
CA ILE A 56 -1.00 7.38 -3.00
C ILE A 56 -2.31 8.14 -3.23
N LYS A 57 -3.21 8.16 -2.23
CA LYS A 57 -4.47 8.90 -2.32
C LYS A 57 -4.21 10.39 -2.54
N GLN A 58 -3.34 11.00 -1.74
CA GLN A 58 -2.97 12.41 -1.89
C GLN A 58 -2.39 12.70 -3.28
N ALA A 59 -1.49 11.85 -3.77
CA ALA A 59 -0.88 12.04 -5.09
C ALA A 59 -1.89 11.96 -6.25
N VAL A 60 -2.94 11.14 -6.09
CA VAL A 60 -4.04 11.07 -7.08
C VAL A 60 -4.91 12.33 -7.00
N GLU A 61 -5.29 12.76 -5.81
CA GLU A 61 -6.08 13.99 -5.61
C GLU A 61 -5.32 15.23 -6.14
N ASP A 62 -4.02 15.33 -5.89
CA ASP A 62 -3.17 16.42 -6.39
C ASP A 62 -3.09 16.43 -7.93
N ASP A 63 -3.06 15.26 -8.57
CA ASP A 63 -3.05 15.16 -10.03
C ASP A 63 -4.43 15.53 -10.61
N GLU A 64 -5.53 15.06 -10.03
CA GLU A 64 -6.89 15.42 -10.44
C GLU A 64 -7.12 16.95 -10.39
N VAL A 65 -6.66 17.61 -9.32
CA VAL A 65 -6.69 19.08 -9.22
C VAL A 65 -5.89 19.73 -10.36
N ARG A 66 -4.66 19.25 -10.61
CA ARG A 66 -3.79 19.79 -11.68
C ARG A 66 -4.35 19.60 -13.08
N GLN A 67 -5.09 18.51 -13.34
CA GLN A 67 -5.72 18.29 -14.66
C GLN A 67 -6.96 19.19 -14.83
N CYS A 68 -7.68 19.49 -13.75
CA CYS A 68 -8.83 20.40 -13.75
C CYS A 68 -8.40 21.85 -14.04
N GLU A 69 -7.30 22.32 -13.45
CA GLU A 69 -6.77 23.68 -13.69
C GLU A 69 -6.23 23.90 -15.12
N LYS A 70 -6.00 22.83 -15.88
CA LYS A 70 -5.51 22.89 -17.27
C LYS A 70 -6.61 22.81 -18.32
N SER A 71 -7.83 22.46 -17.93
CA SER A 71 -9.00 22.34 -18.81
C SER A 71 -9.80 23.64 -18.81
#